data_AF-A0A1S2J276-F1
#
_entry.id   AF-A0A1S2J276-F1
#
_cell.length_a   1.000
_cell.length_b   1.000
_cell.length_c   1.000
_cell.angle_alpha   90.00
_cell.angle_beta   90.00
_cell.angle_gamma   90.00
#
_symmetry.space_group_name_H-M   'P 1'
#
loop_
_entity.id
_entity.type
_entity.pdbx_description
1 polymer ?
#
loop_
_entity_poly.entity_id
_entity_poly.type
_entity_poly.pdbx_seq_one_letter_code
_entity_poly.pdbx_strand_id
1 'polypeptide(L)'
;MYGEMSNLRAKARALRDDADGLRSRASALVAQAEALSSSSKAVEGVRARVRESGAELGKKAQLLDDAAAALEAHARAVDAVKAQIAEAERIARDLWNQASNLVANVVNTVKDVASTAVNGFMNVLGAAMSGNPDQIQVSVFMAGGREVSSSQVSSAQSFIAQVPAPPESGSKDWIDVRSAASRNGIG
;
A
#
# COMPACT_ATOMS: atom_id res chain seq x y z
N MET A 1 -4.91 -12.34 -7.77
CA MET A 1 -5.34 -11.27 -6.83
C MET A 1 -6.29 -10.21 -7.40
N TYR A 2 -6.17 -9.72 -8.65
CA TYR A 2 -7.16 -8.77 -9.22
C TYR A 2 -8.57 -9.37 -9.41
N GLY A 3 -8.66 -10.69 -9.55
CA GLY A 3 -9.93 -11.42 -9.67
C GLY A 3 -10.80 -11.39 -8.42
N GLU A 4 -10.24 -11.23 -7.22
CA GLU A 4 -11.04 -11.35 -5.99
C GLU A 4 -11.91 -10.11 -5.72
N MET A 5 -11.38 -8.91 -5.95
CA MET A 5 -12.16 -7.67 -5.74
C MET A 5 -13.16 -7.42 -6.86
N SER A 6 -12.86 -7.85 -8.09
CA SER A 6 -13.83 -7.84 -9.18
C SER A 6 -14.99 -8.81 -8.92
N ASN A 7 -14.70 -10.01 -8.40
CA ASN A 7 -15.73 -10.93 -7.94
C ASN A 7 -16.57 -10.36 -6.79
N LEU A 8 -15.96 -9.68 -5.82
CA LEU A 8 -16.68 -9.07 -4.70
C LEU A 8 -17.63 -7.95 -5.18
N ARG A 9 -17.18 -7.12 -6.13
CA ARG A 9 -18.01 -6.09 -6.78
C ARG A 9 -19.15 -6.70 -7.60
N ALA A 10 -18.89 -7.79 -8.30
CA ALA A 10 -19.92 -8.52 -9.02
C ALA A 10 -20.99 -9.07 -8.07
N LYS A 11 -20.58 -9.64 -6.92
CA LYS A 11 -21.51 -10.07 -5.87
C LYS A 11 -22.32 -8.91 -5.30
N ALA A 12 -21.70 -7.76 -5.02
CA ALA A 12 -22.42 -6.57 -4.55
C ALA A 12 -23.49 -6.09 -5.55
N ARG A 13 -23.20 -6.13 -6.86
CA ARG A 13 -24.19 -5.83 -7.91
C ARG A 13 -25.34 -6.83 -7.91
N ALA A 14 -25.03 -8.12 -7.87
CA ALA A 14 -26.06 -9.17 -7.81
C ALA A 14 -26.99 -9.02 -6.60
N LEU A 15 -26.47 -8.64 -5.43
CA LEU A 15 -27.29 -8.37 -4.24
C LEU A 15 -28.27 -7.20 -4.45
N ARG A 16 -27.87 -6.14 -5.17
CA ARG A 16 -28.78 -5.04 -5.51
C ARG A 16 -29.84 -5.45 -6.51
N ASP A 17 -29.45 -6.22 -7.51
CA ASP A 17 -30.40 -6.77 -8.49
C ASP A 17 -31.45 -7.66 -7.78
N ASP A 18 -31.01 -8.47 -6.82
CA ASP A 18 -31.90 -9.26 -5.97
C ASP A 18 -32.80 -8.38 -5.08
N ALA A 19 -32.27 -7.30 -4.50
CA ALA A 19 -33.04 -6.34 -3.69
C ALA A 19 -34.16 -5.67 -4.52
N ASP A 20 -33.84 -5.21 -5.73
CA ASP A 20 -34.79 -4.60 -6.65
C ASP A 20 -35.84 -5.61 -7.14
N GLY A 21 -35.43 -6.86 -7.35
CA GLY A 21 -36.32 -7.98 -7.60
C GLY A 21 -37.30 -8.23 -6.45
N LEU A 22 -36.84 -8.19 -5.20
CA LEU A 22 -37.70 -8.34 -4.01
C LEU A 22 -38.69 -7.18 -3.87
N ARG A 23 -38.25 -5.93 -4.07
CA ARG A 23 -39.13 -4.75 -4.04
C ARG A 23 -40.22 -4.84 -5.10
N SER A 24 -39.83 -5.19 -6.33
CA SER A 24 -40.77 -5.34 -7.45
C SER A 24 -41.82 -6.41 -7.16
N ARG A 25 -41.40 -7.56 -6.61
CA ARG A 25 -42.32 -8.63 -6.19
C ARG A 25 -43.23 -8.19 -5.05
N ALA A 26 -42.71 -7.47 -4.06
CA ALA A 26 -43.50 -6.94 -2.95
C ALA A 26 -44.59 -5.97 -3.44
N SER A 27 -44.23 -5.02 -4.30
CA SER A 27 -45.18 -4.07 -4.90
C SER A 27 -46.23 -4.77 -5.76
N ALA A 28 -45.84 -5.76 -6.55
CA ALA A 28 -46.77 -6.55 -7.37
C ALA A 28 -47.75 -7.35 -6.50
N LEU A 29 -47.26 -7.99 -5.43
CA LEU A 29 -48.08 -8.75 -4.49
C LEU A 29 -49.15 -7.86 -3.84
N VAL A 30 -48.74 -6.68 -3.37
CA VAL A 30 -49.67 -5.70 -2.77
C VAL A 30 -50.69 -5.22 -3.80
N ALA A 31 -50.26 -4.82 -5.00
CA ALA A 31 -51.16 -4.38 -6.06
C ALA A 31 -52.20 -5.45 -6.44
N GLN A 32 -51.79 -6.71 -6.53
CA GLN A 32 -52.70 -7.83 -6.82
C GLN A 32 -53.75 -8.02 -5.72
N ALA A 33 -53.37 -7.85 -4.45
CA ALA A 33 -54.32 -7.96 -3.34
C ALA A 33 -55.30 -6.78 -3.27
N GLU A 34 -54.86 -5.56 -3.59
CA GLU A 34 -55.74 -4.38 -3.67
C GLU A 34 -56.74 -4.49 -4.84
N ALA A 35 -56.37 -5.15 -5.93
CA ALA A 35 -57.24 -5.35 -7.10
C ALA A 35 -58.39 -6.36 -6.87
N LEU A 36 -58.39 -7.10 -5.76
CA LEU A 36 -59.47 -8.02 -5.42
C LEU A 36 -60.78 -7.22 -5.20
N SER A 37 -61.82 -7.53 -5.98
CA SER A 37 -63.05 -6.73 -6.07
C SER A 37 -64.06 -6.92 -4.93
N SER A 38 -63.85 -7.89 -4.03
CA SER A 38 -64.80 -8.22 -2.96
C SER A 38 -64.42 -7.55 -1.63
N SER A 39 -65.42 -6.94 -0.96
CA SER A 39 -65.29 -6.28 0.35
C SER A 39 -65.56 -7.19 1.55
N SER A 40 -65.49 -8.52 1.37
CA SER A 40 -65.70 -9.45 2.48
C SER A 40 -64.60 -9.33 3.54
N LYS A 41 -64.93 -9.59 4.81
CA LYS A 41 -63.94 -9.62 5.92
C LYS A 41 -62.79 -10.59 5.63
N ALA A 42 -63.03 -11.67 4.89
CA ALA A 42 -62.00 -12.61 4.48
C ALA A 42 -60.99 -11.96 3.52
N VAL A 43 -61.44 -11.16 2.55
CA VAL A 43 -60.57 -10.44 1.62
C VAL A 43 -59.77 -9.36 2.33
N GLU A 44 -60.36 -8.64 3.29
CA GLU A 44 -59.61 -7.68 4.12
C GLU A 44 -58.48 -8.36 4.92
N GLY A 45 -58.73 -9.55 5.47
CA GLY A 45 -57.70 -10.35 6.12
C GLY A 45 -56.56 -10.77 5.19
N VAL A 46 -56.89 -11.13 3.94
CA VAL A 46 -55.88 -11.43 2.91
C VAL A 46 -55.05 -10.19 2.56
N ARG A 47 -55.68 -9.03 2.35
CA ARG A 47 -54.96 -7.77 2.08
C ARG A 47 -54.01 -7.40 3.22
N ALA A 48 -54.45 -7.52 4.47
CA ALA A 48 -53.61 -7.25 5.63
C ALA A 48 -52.37 -8.15 5.65
N ARG A 49 -52.54 -9.46 5.46
CA ARG A 49 -51.41 -10.42 5.42
C ARG A 49 -50.47 -10.18 4.22
N VAL A 50 -51.01 -9.78 3.08
CA VAL A 50 -50.20 -9.42 1.90
C VAL A 50 -49.39 -8.15 2.15
N ARG A 51 -49.97 -7.12 2.79
CA ARG A 51 -49.24 -5.90 3.16
C ARG A 51 -48.10 -6.20 4.14
N GLU A 52 -48.34 -7.06 5.13
CA GLU A 52 -47.31 -7.54 6.05
C GLU A 52 -46.19 -8.29 5.32
N SER A 53 -46.55 -9.22 4.43
CA SER A 53 -45.58 -9.96 3.61
C SER A 53 -44.77 -9.02 2.70
N GLY A 54 -45.41 -8.03 2.09
CA GLY A 54 -44.74 -6.99 1.30
C GLY A 54 -43.76 -6.17 2.13
N ALA A 55 -44.14 -5.78 3.35
CA ALA A 55 -43.25 -5.08 4.27
C ALA A 55 -42.04 -5.93 4.67
N GLU A 56 -42.22 -7.22 4.95
CA GLU A 56 -41.12 -8.15 5.24
C GLU A 56 -40.17 -8.35 4.05
N LEU A 57 -40.70 -8.43 2.83
CA LEU A 57 -39.87 -8.44 1.61
C LEU A 57 -39.10 -7.13 1.44
N GLY A 58 -39.71 -5.98 1.76
CA GLY A 58 -39.06 -4.68 1.76
C GLY A 58 -37.89 -4.60 2.75
N LYS A 59 -38.06 -5.12 3.98
CA LYS A 59 -36.97 -5.22 4.97
C LYS A 59 -35.83 -6.10 4.47
N LYS A 60 -36.14 -7.26 3.85
CA LYS A 60 -35.12 -8.14 3.26
C LYS A 60 -34.36 -7.48 2.13
N ALA A 61 -35.05 -6.73 1.26
CA ALA A 61 -34.40 -5.95 0.21
C ALA A 61 -33.43 -4.91 0.79
N GLN A 62 -33.81 -4.23 1.87
CA GLN A 62 -32.90 -3.30 2.55
C GLN A 62 -31.65 -3.99 3.08
N LEU A 63 -31.77 -5.17 3.70
CA LEU A 63 -30.61 -5.94 4.17
C LEU A 63 -29.66 -6.34 3.04
N LEU A 64 -30.18 -6.64 1.85
CA LEU A 64 -29.37 -6.95 0.67
C LEU A 64 -28.59 -5.71 0.19
N ASP A 65 -29.21 -4.53 0.20
CA ASP A 65 -28.53 -3.28 -0.14
C ASP A 65 -27.44 -2.91 0.86
N ASP A 66 -27.72 -3.09 2.16
CA ASP A 66 -26.74 -2.84 3.22
C ASP A 66 -25.54 -3.78 3.06
N ALA A 67 -25.78 -5.07 2.76
CA ALA A 67 -24.74 -6.04 2.46
C ALA A 67 -23.94 -5.67 1.20
N ALA A 68 -24.61 -5.24 0.13
CA ALA A 68 -23.95 -4.78 -1.10
C ALA A 68 -23.02 -3.58 -0.82
N ALA A 69 -23.50 -2.60 -0.05
CA ALA A 69 -22.72 -1.43 0.35
C ALA A 69 -21.50 -1.81 1.19
N ALA A 70 -21.65 -2.75 2.13
CA ALA A 70 -20.54 -3.26 2.95
C ALA A 70 -19.47 -3.95 2.09
N LEU A 71 -19.86 -4.76 1.12
CA LEU A 71 -18.93 -5.41 0.18
C LEU A 71 -18.16 -4.37 -0.64
N GLU A 72 -18.82 -3.33 -1.16
CA GLU A 72 -18.14 -2.28 -1.93
C GLU A 72 -17.19 -1.43 -1.08
N ALA A 73 -17.56 -1.15 0.17
CA ALA A 73 -16.69 -0.47 1.11
C ALA A 73 -15.43 -1.32 1.37
N HIS A 74 -15.59 -2.62 1.59
CA HIS A 74 -14.47 -3.54 1.77
C HIS A 74 -13.56 -3.61 0.53
N ALA A 75 -14.13 -3.74 -0.67
CA ALA A 75 -13.34 -3.76 -1.92
C ALA A 75 -12.52 -2.47 -2.09
N ARG A 76 -13.10 -1.31 -1.77
CA ARG A 76 -12.38 -0.02 -1.81
C ARG A 76 -11.26 0.05 -0.78
N ALA A 77 -11.50 -0.42 0.45
CA ALA A 77 -10.48 -0.44 1.49
C ALA A 77 -9.28 -1.33 1.10
N VAL A 78 -9.54 -2.52 0.54
CA VAL A 78 -8.48 -3.41 0.07
C VAL A 78 -7.69 -2.78 -1.07
N ASP A 79 -8.34 -2.14 -2.04
CA ASP A 79 -7.65 -1.46 -3.13
C ASP A 79 -6.78 -0.29 -2.64
N ALA A 80 -7.25 0.44 -1.62
CA ALA A 80 -6.45 1.49 -0.99
C ALA A 80 -5.19 0.94 -0.30
N VAL A 81 -5.30 -0.17 0.43
CA VAL A 81 -4.14 -0.84 1.05
C VAL A 81 -3.17 -1.33 -0.01
N LYS A 82 -3.66 -1.92 -1.10
CA LYS A 82 -2.81 -2.35 -2.22
C LYS A 82 -2.06 -1.19 -2.86
N ALA A 83 -2.71 -0.04 -3.05
CA ALA A 83 -2.07 1.16 -3.57
C ALA A 83 -0.96 1.66 -2.62
N GLN A 84 -1.20 1.64 -1.30
CA GLN A 84 -0.18 1.99 -0.31
C GLN A 84 1.02 1.05 -0.34
N ILE A 85 0.78 -0.27 -0.47
CA ILE A 85 1.84 -1.27 -0.60
C ILE A 85 2.64 -1.04 -1.89
N ALA A 86 1.98 -0.82 -3.03
CA ALA A 86 2.66 -0.59 -4.30
C ALA A 86 3.52 0.68 -4.27
N GLU A 87 3.05 1.75 -3.63
CA GLU A 87 3.83 2.97 -3.47
C GLU A 87 5.00 2.77 -2.50
N ALA A 88 4.78 2.06 -1.39
CA ALA A 88 5.85 1.70 -0.46
C ALA A 88 6.91 0.85 -1.15
N GLU A 89 6.51 -0.14 -1.95
CA GLU A 89 7.40 -0.97 -2.77
C GLU A 89 8.23 -0.11 -3.72
N ARG A 90 7.60 0.77 -4.50
CA ARG A 90 8.31 1.61 -5.46
C ARG A 90 9.40 2.45 -4.80
N ILE A 91 9.06 3.13 -3.70
CA ILE A 91 10.01 3.97 -2.96
C ILE A 91 11.10 3.11 -2.32
N ALA A 92 10.72 2.09 -1.56
CA ALA A 92 11.65 1.27 -0.81
C ALA A 92 12.60 0.49 -1.72
N ARG A 93 12.13 0.01 -2.87
CA ARG A 93 12.95 -0.68 -3.86
C ARG A 93 13.99 0.25 -4.47
N ASP A 94 13.62 1.49 -4.78
CA ASP A 94 14.56 2.50 -5.27
C ASP A 94 15.65 2.80 -4.22
N LEU A 95 15.24 3.08 -2.97
CA LEU A 95 16.17 3.30 -1.86
C LEU A 95 17.08 2.10 -1.61
N TRP A 96 16.55 0.88 -1.66
CA TRP A 96 17.32 -0.35 -1.52
C TRP A 96 18.33 -0.51 -2.66
N ASN A 97 17.93 -0.28 -3.91
CA ASN A 97 18.84 -0.34 -5.05
C ASN A 97 19.96 0.71 -4.93
N GLN A 98 19.64 1.94 -4.52
CA GLN A 98 20.63 3.00 -4.31
C GLN A 98 21.64 2.62 -3.23
N ALA A 99 21.16 2.16 -2.07
CA ALA A 99 22.02 1.73 -0.96
C ALA A 99 22.87 0.51 -1.34
N SER A 100 22.28 -0.49 -1.99
CA SER A 100 22.96 -1.70 -2.44
C SER A 100 24.06 -1.36 -3.46
N ASN A 101 23.76 -0.51 -4.43
CA ASN A 101 24.74 -0.04 -5.41
C ASN A 101 25.86 0.78 -4.76
N LEU A 102 25.55 1.62 -3.76
CA LEU A 102 26.58 2.35 -3.03
C LEU A 102 27.51 1.39 -2.29
N VAL A 103 26.95 0.45 -1.52
CA VAL A 103 27.73 -0.53 -0.74
C VAL A 103 28.56 -1.44 -1.64
N ALA A 104 28.03 -1.84 -2.80
CA ALA A 104 28.75 -2.70 -3.74
C ALA A 104 29.91 -1.99 -4.45
N ASN A 105 29.81 -0.67 -4.67
CA ASN A 105 30.76 0.09 -5.48
C ASN A 105 31.62 1.07 -4.69
N VAL A 106 31.42 1.17 -3.36
CA VAL A 106 32.23 2.05 -2.52
C VAL A 106 33.60 1.44 -2.28
N VAL A 107 34.64 2.23 -2.53
CA VAL A 107 36.03 1.88 -2.24
C VAL A 107 36.64 2.95 -1.34
N ASN A 108 37.40 2.53 -0.33
CA ASN A 108 38.18 3.46 0.47
C ASN A 108 39.52 3.71 -0.24
N THR A 109 39.73 4.95 -0.66
CA THR A 109 40.94 5.37 -1.38
C THR A 109 41.80 6.26 -0.50
N VAL A 110 43.09 5.94 -0.43
CA VAL A 110 44.08 6.78 0.24
C VAL A 110 44.77 7.66 -0.79
N LYS A 111 44.84 8.97 -0.54
CA LYS A 111 45.52 9.94 -1.41
C LYS A 111 46.26 10.99 -0.60
N ASP A 112 47.31 11.53 -1.18
CA ASP A 112 48.01 12.69 -0.65
C ASP A 112 47.33 13.96 -1.19
N VAL A 113 46.90 14.83 -0.27
CA VAL A 113 46.26 16.12 -0.61
C VAL A 113 46.96 17.25 0.12
N ALA A 114 46.90 18.46 -0.43
CA ALA A 114 47.37 19.64 0.30
C ALA A 114 46.61 19.76 1.63
N SER A 115 47.31 20.15 2.70
CA SER A 115 46.70 20.32 4.04
C SER A 115 45.50 21.26 4.05
N THR A 116 45.48 22.25 3.15
CA THR A 116 44.39 23.21 2.97
C THR A 116 43.22 22.68 2.12
N ALA A 117 43.37 21.55 1.44
CA ALA A 117 42.37 20.95 0.55
C ALA A 117 41.57 19.81 1.21
N VAL A 118 41.80 19.55 2.51
CA VAL A 118 41.02 18.57 3.28
C VAL A 118 39.58 19.06 3.42
N ASN A 119 38.63 18.19 3.05
CA ASN A 119 37.20 18.46 3.21
C ASN A 119 36.57 17.55 4.27
N GLY A 120 35.29 17.78 4.57
CA GLY A 120 34.54 17.02 5.58
C GLY A 120 34.29 15.54 5.27
N PHE A 121 34.66 15.05 4.08
CA PHE A 121 34.53 13.64 3.71
C PHE A 121 35.84 12.86 3.87
N MET A 122 36.95 13.57 4.10
CA MET A 122 38.29 13.01 4.22
C MET A 122 38.62 12.72 5.69
N ASN A 123 39.21 11.56 5.95
CA ASN A 123 39.79 11.22 7.24
C ASN A 123 41.32 11.28 7.15
N VAL A 124 41.93 12.16 7.96
CA VAL A 124 43.38 12.38 7.97
C VAL A 124 44.09 11.18 8.58
N LEU A 125 45.00 10.59 7.82
CA LEU A 125 45.78 9.41 8.23
C LEU A 125 47.17 9.80 8.77
N GLY A 126 47.76 10.90 8.28
CA GLY A 126 49.07 11.36 8.73
C GLY A 126 49.84 12.14 7.65
N ALA A 127 51.17 12.09 7.72
CA ALA A 127 52.06 12.71 6.73
C ALA A 127 51.92 12.03 5.36
N ALA A 128 52.06 12.82 4.28
CA ALA A 128 51.98 12.31 2.91
C ALA A 128 53.06 11.28 2.60
N MET A 129 52.73 10.27 1.79
CA MET A 129 53.70 9.29 1.29
C MET A 129 54.63 9.90 0.24
N SER A 130 54.21 10.99 -0.41
CA SER A 130 55.01 11.76 -1.36
C SER A 130 56.25 12.43 -0.74
N GLY A 131 56.31 12.56 0.59
CA GLY A 131 57.36 13.28 1.30
C GLY A 131 57.27 14.81 1.20
N ASN A 132 56.21 15.35 0.60
CA ASN A 132 55.96 16.79 0.57
C ASN A 132 55.38 17.25 1.92
N PRO A 133 56.03 18.17 2.66
CA PRO A 133 55.57 18.63 3.98
C PRO A 133 54.24 19.39 3.94
N ASP A 134 53.85 19.94 2.78
CA ASP A 134 52.59 20.66 2.61
C ASP A 134 51.41 19.72 2.28
N GLN A 135 51.68 18.43 2.11
CA GLN A 135 50.68 17.40 1.85
C GLN A 135 50.49 16.47 3.05
N ILE A 136 49.26 16.01 3.21
CA ILE A 136 48.88 15.02 4.20
C ILE A 136 48.17 13.86 3.52
N GLN A 137 48.34 12.69 4.09
CA GLN A 137 47.66 11.48 3.66
C GLN A 137 46.24 11.49 4.22
N VAL A 138 45.25 11.31 3.36
CA VAL A 138 43.84 11.20 3.74
C VAL A 138 43.22 9.95 3.12
N SER A 139 42.23 9.40 3.82
CA SER A 139 41.32 8.38 3.29
C SER A 139 39.97 9.00 2.95
N VAL A 140 39.41 8.64 1.81
CA VAL A 140 38.07 9.07 1.38
C VAL A 140 37.34 7.92 0.72
N PHE A 141 36.03 7.83 0.96
CA PHE A 141 35.19 6.87 0.26
C PHE A 141 34.85 7.38 -1.13
N MET A 142 35.07 6.55 -2.13
CA MET A 142 34.79 6.84 -3.54
C MET A 142 33.73 5.88 -4.05
N ALA A 143 32.71 6.37 -4.74
CA ALA A 143 31.75 5.55 -5.48
C ALA A 143 31.52 6.16 -6.87
N GLY A 144 31.71 5.37 -7.94
CA GLY A 144 31.56 5.86 -9.31
C GLY A 144 32.42 7.08 -9.66
N GLY A 145 33.62 7.18 -9.06
CA GLY A 145 34.54 8.31 -9.28
C GLY A 145 34.18 9.59 -8.52
N ARG A 146 33.19 9.57 -7.62
CA ARG A 146 32.81 10.70 -6.77
C ARG A 146 33.10 10.41 -5.30
N GLU A 147 33.49 11.43 -4.55
CA GLU A 147 33.63 11.35 -3.09
C GLU A 147 32.25 11.20 -2.44
N VAL A 148 32.15 10.29 -1.47
CA VAL A 148 30.94 10.02 -0.69
C VAL A 148 31.27 10.15 0.78
N SER A 149 30.34 10.66 1.59
CA SER A 149 30.60 10.79 3.02
C SER A 149 30.65 9.43 3.71
N SER A 150 31.48 9.31 4.74
CA SER A 150 31.52 8.12 5.59
C SER A 150 30.17 7.83 6.25
N SER A 151 29.43 8.88 6.65
CA SER A 151 28.09 8.75 7.22
C SER A 151 27.10 8.12 6.24
N GLN A 152 27.12 8.52 4.96
CA GLN A 152 26.26 7.93 3.92
C GLN A 152 26.59 6.46 3.69
N VAL A 153 27.88 6.11 3.66
CA VAL A 153 28.32 4.72 3.50
C VAL A 153 27.89 3.87 4.69
N SER A 154 28.08 4.34 5.93
CA SER A 154 27.67 3.63 7.14
C SER A 154 26.14 3.47 7.23
N SER A 155 25.37 4.50 6.85
CA SER A 155 23.91 4.43 6.75
C SER A 155 23.47 3.37 5.73
N ALA A 156 24.09 3.35 4.54
CA ALA A 156 23.74 2.38 3.50
C ALA A 156 24.12 0.95 3.91
N GLN A 157 25.29 0.75 4.53
CA GLN A 157 25.70 -0.54 5.07
C GLN A 157 24.74 -1.03 6.16
N SER A 158 24.34 -0.15 7.08
CA SER A 158 23.39 -0.49 8.16
C SER A 158 22.02 -0.86 7.61
N PHE A 159 21.54 -0.12 6.59
CA PHE A 159 20.28 -0.43 5.94
C PHE A 159 20.31 -1.77 5.19
N ILE A 160 21.37 -2.05 4.42
CA ILE A 160 21.51 -3.33 3.70
C ILE A 160 21.69 -4.50 4.68
N ALA A 161 22.39 -4.31 5.79
CA ALA A 161 22.48 -5.33 6.84
C ALA A 161 21.11 -5.64 7.45
N GLN A 162 20.24 -4.63 7.60
CA GLN A 162 18.87 -4.80 8.10
C GLN A 162 17.92 -5.41 7.07
N VAL A 163 18.12 -5.12 5.78
CA VAL A 163 17.32 -5.64 4.66
C VAL A 163 18.25 -6.28 3.63
N PRO A 164 18.73 -7.51 3.85
CA PRO A 164 19.73 -8.15 2.99
C PRO A 164 19.21 -8.45 1.57
N ALA A 165 17.90 -8.67 1.45
CA ALA A 165 17.24 -8.92 0.18
C ALA A 165 15.89 -8.18 0.13
N PRO A 166 15.49 -7.69 -1.05
CA PRO A 166 14.19 -7.05 -1.22
C PRO A 166 13.06 -8.07 -1.05
N PRO A 167 11.93 -7.71 -0.40
CA PRO A 167 10.75 -8.56 -0.32
C PRO A 167 10.17 -8.91 -1.70
N GLU A 168 9.29 -9.91 -1.73
CA GLU A 168 8.50 -10.21 -2.93
C GLU A 168 7.62 -9.02 -3.33
N SER A 169 7.38 -8.87 -4.64
CA SER A 169 6.56 -7.78 -5.17
C SER A 169 5.12 -7.87 -4.64
N GLY A 170 4.56 -6.74 -4.20
CA GLY A 170 3.24 -6.67 -3.57
C GLY A 170 3.20 -7.16 -2.11
N SER A 171 4.33 -7.51 -1.49
CA SER A 171 4.35 -7.82 -0.05
C SER A 171 4.12 -6.57 0.79
N LYS A 172 3.40 -6.72 1.90
CA LYS A 172 3.26 -5.67 2.93
C LYS A 172 4.60 -5.28 3.57
N ASP A 173 5.59 -6.17 3.51
CA ASP A 173 6.90 -5.98 4.14
C ASP A 173 7.67 -4.81 3.52
N TRP A 174 7.28 -4.38 2.31
CA TRP A 174 7.79 -3.14 1.70
C TRP A 174 7.55 -1.88 2.55
N ILE A 175 6.50 -1.88 3.39
CA ILE A 175 6.24 -0.81 4.36
C ILE A 175 7.33 -0.79 5.45
N ASP A 176 7.76 -1.97 5.90
CA ASP A 176 8.82 -2.10 6.91
C ASP A 176 10.18 -1.74 6.33
N VAL A 177 10.45 -2.10 5.06
CA VAL A 177 11.68 -1.69 4.35
C VAL A 177 11.74 -0.17 4.21
N ARG A 178 10.64 0.49 3.80
CA ARG A 178 10.58 1.96 3.73
C ARG A 178 10.86 2.60 5.09
N SER A 179 10.29 2.03 6.15
CA SER A 179 10.51 2.49 7.51
C SER A 179 11.96 2.28 7.96
N ALA A 180 12.59 1.17 7.58
CA ALA A 180 13.99 0.89 7.82
C ALA A 180 14.91 1.89 7.11
N ALA A 181 14.63 2.21 5.84
CA ALA A 181 15.38 3.23 5.10
C ALA A 181 15.34 4.59 5.82
N SER A 182 14.14 5.02 6.22
CA SER A 182 13.95 6.29 6.95
C SER A 182 14.72 6.32 8.29
N ARG A 183 14.73 5.21 9.04
CA ARG A 183 15.49 5.11 10.31
C ARG A 183 17.01 5.18 10.10
N ASN A 184 17.51 4.66 8.98
CA ASN A 184 18.93 4.69 8.66
C ASN A 184 19.36 6.00 7.96
N GLY A 185 18.44 6.97 7.78
CA GLY A 185 18.73 8.22 7.08
C GLY A 185 18.92 8.05 5.57
N ILE A 186 18.34 6.99 4.99
CA ILE A 186 18.32 6.72 3.56
C ILE A 186 17.03 7.36 3.00
N GLY A 187 17.15 8.52 2.35
CA GLY A 187 16.01 9.26 1.78
C GLY A 187 16.38 10.65 1.29
#